data_AF-A0A3A0V6T4-F1
#
_entry.id   AF-A0A3A0V6T4-F1
#
_cell.length_a   1.000
_cell.length_b   1.000
_cell.length_c   1.000
_cell.angle_alpha   90.00
_cell.angle_beta   90.00
_cell.angle_gamma   90.00
#
_symmetry.space_group_name_H-M   'P 1'
#
loop_
_entity.id
_entity.type
_entity.pdbx_description
1 polymer ?
#
loop_
_entity_poly.entity_id
_entity_poly.type
_entity_poly.pdbx_seq_one_letter_code
_entity_poly.pdbx_strand_id
1 'polypeptide(L)'
;TPKSFINIKYLGFALLETDESDGTIKYSNVTQTRGLQEISVETGGEIVNAYADGSIIESGTTDGEGKISMTMHAFPQEILELIFNEIYDENGVYAEKRGKQNNYVAVWFKRERRDGSYQQVGLTKVMFGDPNLEGKTAEENWEFGSEESEGTAMHRVADGKRKILFDSSREGADVDSFFQELLNGAYDSKTEVDTD
;
A
#
# COMPACT_ATOMS: atom_id res chain seq x y z
N THR A 1 -19.87 -15.51 -19.97
CA THR A 1 -18.60 -14.74 -20.09
C THR A 1 -17.76 -15.07 -18.88
N PRO A 2 -16.51 -15.55 -19.00
CA PRO A 2 -15.73 -15.78 -17.80
C PRO A 2 -15.43 -14.42 -17.17
N LYS A 3 -15.95 -14.19 -15.96
CA LYS A 3 -15.54 -13.06 -15.13
C LYS A 3 -14.02 -13.18 -14.95
N SER A 4 -13.29 -12.15 -15.36
CA SER A 4 -11.85 -12.05 -15.15
C SER A 4 -11.61 -11.91 -13.64
N PHE A 5 -11.55 -13.02 -12.91
CA PHE A 5 -11.14 -13.00 -11.51
C PHE A 5 -9.64 -12.72 -11.46
N ILE A 6 -9.29 -11.53 -10.96
CA ILE A 6 -7.92 -11.16 -10.60
C ILE A 6 -7.78 -11.52 -9.12
N ASN A 7 -6.81 -12.36 -8.79
CA ASN A 7 -6.51 -12.71 -7.41
C ASN A 7 -5.47 -11.72 -6.85
N ILE A 8 -5.62 -11.30 -5.59
CA ILE A 8 -4.69 -10.40 -4.91
C ILE A 8 -3.93 -11.16 -3.83
N LYS A 9 -2.60 -11.04 -3.81
CA LYS A 9 -1.70 -11.81 -2.93
C LYS A 9 -0.42 -11.06 -2.63
N TYR A 10 0.36 -11.57 -1.68
CA TYR A 10 1.71 -11.09 -1.35
C TYR A 10 1.72 -9.59 -1.05
N LEU A 11 0.82 -9.18 -0.16
CA LEU A 11 0.83 -7.84 0.40
C LEU A 11 2.10 -7.68 1.22
N GLY A 12 2.83 -6.61 1.03
CA GLY A 12 3.99 -6.31 1.86
C GLY A 12 4.24 -4.83 2.01
N PHE A 13 5.02 -4.53 3.03
CA PHE A 13 5.32 -3.19 3.51
C PHE A 13 6.80 -3.06 3.84
N ALA A 14 7.34 -1.85 3.75
CA ALA A 14 8.67 -1.53 4.25
C ALA A 14 8.68 -0.13 4.84
N LEU A 15 9.27 0.03 6.02
CA LEU A 15 9.42 1.32 6.68
C LEU A 15 10.32 2.22 5.83
N LEU A 16 9.87 3.43 5.51
CA LEU A 16 10.68 4.45 4.85
C LEU A 16 11.45 5.25 5.92
N GLU A 17 12.73 4.95 6.10
CA GLU A 17 13.58 5.62 7.09
C GLU A 17 14.11 6.97 6.62
N THR A 18 14.50 7.04 5.34
CA THR A 18 15.04 8.28 4.75
C THR A 18 14.51 8.48 3.34
N ASP A 19 14.16 9.72 3.04
CA ASP A 19 13.65 10.17 1.74
C ASP A 19 14.06 11.63 1.53
N GLU A 20 15.29 11.83 1.07
CA GLU A 20 15.93 13.15 1.00
C GLU A 20 16.05 13.65 -0.44
N SER A 21 16.01 14.98 -0.61
CA SER A 21 16.08 15.61 -1.95
C SER A 21 17.44 15.46 -2.67
N ASP A 22 18.46 14.94 -1.99
CA ASP A 22 19.76 14.59 -2.57
C ASP A 22 19.79 13.21 -3.25
N GLY A 23 18.68 12.48 -3.22
CA GLY A 23 18.55 11.13 -3.80
C GLY A 23 18.72 10.00 -2.78
N THR A 24 18.97 10.29 -1.50
CA THR A 24 19.15 9.26 -0.47
C THR A 24 17.82 8.61 -0.08
N ILE A 25 17.71 7.30 -0.31
CA ILE A 25 16.53 6.49 -0.02
C ILE A 25 16.95 5.27 0.81
N LYS A 26 16.28 5.05 1.93
CA LYS A 26 16.50 3.86 2.77
C LYS A 26 15.17 3.33 3.28
N TYR A 27 14.98 2.03 3.08
CA TYR A 27 13.91 1.27 3.70
C TYR A 27 14.47 0.24 4.69
N SER A 28 13.67 -0.08 5.69
CA SER A 28 13.94 -1.13 6.67
C SER A 28 12.65 -1.90 7.00
N ASN A 29 12.76 -2.92 7.86
CA ASN A 29 11.62 -3.71 8.36
C ASN A 29 10.69 -4.16 7.23
N VAL A 30 11.29 -4.78 6.20
CA VAL A 30 10.56 -5.29 5.05
C VAL A 30 9.72 -6.48 5.51
N THR A 31 8.41 -6.36 5.50
CA THR A 31 7.48 -7.36 6.02
C THR A 31 6.45 -7.72 4.96
N GLN A 32 6.18 -9.01 4.77
CA GLN A 32 5.14 -9.51 3.88
C GLN A 32 4.08 -10.26 4.70
N THR A 33 2.81 -10.00 4.40
CA THR A 33 1.67 -10.57 5.11
C THR A 33 0.66 -11.23 4.17
N ARG A 34 -0.23 -12.03 4.76
CA ARG A 34 -1.39 -12.67 4.13
C ARG A 34 -2.68 -12.02 4.63
N GLY A 35 -3.84 -12.59 4.29
CA GLY A 35 -5.13 -12.09 4.80
C GLY A 35 -5.70 -10.85 4.10
N LEU A 36 -5.09 -10.37 3.01
CA LEU A 36 -5.65 -9.30 2.18
C LEU A 36 -6.96 -9.77 1.49
N GLN A 37 -8.06 -9.08 1.78
CA GLN A 37 -9.38 -9.35 1.22
C GLN A 37 -9.70 -8.43 0.04
N GLU A 38 -9.44 -7.13 0.20
CA GLU A 38 -9.67 -6.11 -0.83
C GLU A 38 -8.55 -5.07 -0.84
N ILE A 39 -8.23 -4.53 -2.02
CA ILE A 39 -7.29 -3.42 -2.18
C ILE A 39 -7.69 -2.54 -3.36
N SER A 40 -7.73 -1.23 -3.14
CA SER A 40 -7.96 -0.22 -4.16
C SER A 40 -6.80 0.74 -4.23
N VAL A 41 -6.36 1.11 -5.43
CA VAL A 41 -5.31 2.11 -5.63
C VAL A 41 -5.76 3.08 -6.72
N GLU A 42 -5.85 4.34 -6.33
CA GLU A 42 -6.18 5.46 -7.21
C GLU A 42 -4.97 6.40 -7.26
N THR A 43 -4.42 6.58 -8.46
CA THR A 43 -3.27 7.47 -8.67
C THR A 43 -3.49 8.28 -9.93
N GLY A 44 -3.21 9.58 -9.85
CA GLY A 44 -3.49 10.57 -10.88
C GLY A 44 -4.13 11.77 -10.21
N GLY A 45 -3.78 12.98 -10.63
CA GLY A 45 -4.48 14.15 -10.11
C GLY A 45 -5.77 14.42 -10.86
N GLU A 46 -6.43 15.49 -10.42
CA GLU A 46 -7.68 15.95 -10.97
C GLU A 46 -7.50 16.47 -12.40
N ILE A 47 -8.50 16.23 -13.25
CA ILE A 47 -8.56 16.87 -14.55
C ILE A 47 -8.99 18.32 -14.33
N VAL A 48 -8.10 19.26 -14.64
CA VAL A 48 -8.39 20.69 -14.61
C VAL A 48 -8.71 21.13 -16.04
N ASN A 49 -9.89 21.68 -16.22
CA ASN A 49 -10.36 22.19 -17.51
C ASN A 49 -10.24 23.72 -17.54
N ALA A 50 -9.58 24.25 -18.58
CA ALA A 50 -9.63 25.66 -18.92
C ALA A 50 -10.84 25.92 -19.82
N TYR A 51 -11.65 26.92 -19.46
CA TYR A 51 -12.86 27.28 -20.20
C TYR A 51 -12.69 28.61 -20.92
N ALA A 52 -13.09 28.69 -22.19
CA ALA A 52 -13.30 29.92 -22.94
C ALA A 52 -14.59 29.82 -23.76
N ASP A 53 -15.32 30.94 -23.86
CA ASP A 53 -16.64 31.03 -24.51
C ASP A 53 -17.63 29.94 -24.06
N GLY A 54 -17.55 29.52 -22.79
CA GLY A 54 -18.41 28.49 -22.21
C GLY A 54 -18.07 27.05 -22.64
N SER A 55 -16.94 26.84 -23.32
CA SER A 55 -16.45 25.52 -23.74
C SER A 55 -15.08 25.22 -23.16
N ILE A 56 -14.76 23.93 -22.98
CA ILE A 56 -13.42 23.50 -22.57
C ILE A 56 -12.50 23.69 -23.77
N ILE A 57 -11.45 24.49 -23.58
CA ILE A 57 -10.43 24.73 -24.61
C ILE A 57 -9.14 23.96 -24.36
N GLU A 58 -8.88 23.59 -23.10
CA GLU A 58 -7.69 22.84 -22.69
C GLU A 58 -8.01 22.04 -21.43
N SER A 59 -7.43 20.85 -21.32
CA SER A 59 -7.49 20.02 -20.12
C SER A 59 -6.08 19.58 -19.73
N GLY A 60 -5.75 19.72 -18.45
CA GLY A 60 -4.53 19.19 -17.85
C GLY A 60 -4.87 18.22 -16.72
N THR A 61 -3.92 17.39 -16.31
CA THR A 61 -4.03 16.62 -15.06
C THR A 61 -3.10 17.24 -14.02
N THR A 62 -3.59 17.40 -12.79
CA THR A 62 -2.69 17.76 -11.68
C THR A 62 -1.84 16.55 -11.30
N ASP A 63 -0.75 16.80 -10.60
CA ASP A 63 0.08 15.74 -10.02
C ASP A 63 -0.21 15.61 -8.51
N GLY A 64 -1.50 15.44 -8.19
CA GLY A 64 -2.01 15.34 -6.82
C GLY A 64 -1.64 14.03 -6.13
N GLU A 65 -1.98 13.91 -4.85
CA GLU A 65 -1.80 12.70 -4.05
C GLU A 65 -2.61 11.52 -4.60
N GLY A 66 -2.14 10.30 -4.38
CA GLY A 66 -2.92 9.09 -4.63
C GLY A 66 -3.64 8.61 -3.38
N LYS A 67 -4.60 7.71 -3.55
CA LYS A 67 -5.32 7.03 -2.48
C LYS A 67 -5.11 5.54 -2.57
N ILE A 68 -5.00 4.89 -1.42
CA ILE A 68 -5.04 3.44 -1.29
C ILE A 68 -6.03 3.10 -0.18
N SER A 69 -6.88 2.09 -0.39
CA SER A 69 -7.61 1.44 0.70
C SER A 69 -7.25 -0.03 0.70
N MET A 70 -7.13 -0.60 1.90
CA MET A 70 -6.89 -2.02 2.10
C MET A 70 -7.85 -2.56 3.16
N THR A 71 -8.41 -3.73 2.87
CA THR A 71 -9.25 -4.49 3.79
C THR A 71 -8.58 -5.82 4.03
N MET A 72 -8.23 -6.09 5.29
CA MET A 72 -7.62 -7.34 5.73
C MET A 72 -8.60 -8.11 6.61
N HIS A 73 -8.41 -9.42 6.73
CA HIS A 73 -9.16 -10.21 7.71
C HIS A 73 -8.90 -9.71 9.14
N ALA A 74 -7.62 -9.51 9.45
CA ALA A 74 -7.10 -8.83 10.63
C ALA A 74 -5.67 -8.37 10.31
N PHE A 75 -5.23 -7.23 10.85
CA PHE A 75 -3.85 -6.79 10.76
C PHE A 75 -2.99 -7.56 11.79
N PRO A 76 -1.89 -8.21 11.37
CA PRO A 76 -0.94 -8.80 12.31
C PRO A 76 -0.30 -7.72 13.19
N GLN A 77 0.10 -8.10 14.41
CA GLN A 77 0.76 -7.21 15.37
C GLN A 77 1.97 -6.49 14.75
N GLU A 78 2.78 -7.19 13.96
CA GLU A 78 3.95 -6.62 13.30
C GLU A 78 3.58 -5.53 12.29
N ILE A 79 2.41 -5.64 11.64
CA ILE A 79 1.90 -4.63 10.73
C ILE A 79 1.34 -3.43 11.51
N LEU A 80 0.66 -3.68 12.63
CA LEU A 80 0.18 -2.63 13.52
C LEU A 80 1.34 -1.77 14.06
N GLU A 81 2.42 -2.40 14.47
CA GLU A 81 3.65 -1.72 14.91
C GLU A 81 4.34 -0.99 13.75
N LEU A 82 4.53 -1.67 12.61
CA LEU A 82 5.27 -1.14 11.47
C LEU A 82 4.60 0.08 10.83
N ILE A 83 3.28 0.03 10.63
CA ILE A 83 2.54 1.07 9.90
C ILE A 83 1.98 2.10 10.88
N PHE A 84 1.27 1.63 11.91
CA PHE A 84 0.48 2.47 12.80
C PHE A 84 1.22 2.83 14.09
N ASN A 85 2.48 2.46 14.29
CA ASN A 85 3.22 2.75 15.54
C ASN A 85 2.47 2.32 16.82
N GLU A 86 1.69 1.24 16.74
CA GLU A 86 0.95 0.67 17.87
C GLU A 86 1.84 -0.22 18.72
N ILE A 87 2.65 0.40 19.58
CA ILE A 87 3.58 -0.32 20.46
C ILE A 87 2.89 -0.64 21.77
N TYR A 88 2.67 -1.93 22.01
CA TYR A 88 2.07 -2.45 23.25
C TYR A 88 3.13 -2.57 24.34
N ASP A 89 2.75 -2.27 25.58
CA ASP A 89 3.62 -2.49 26.74
C ASP A 89 3.67 -3.97 27.15
N GLU A 90 4.48 -4.30 28.17
CA GLU A 90 4.61 -5.66 28.70
C GLU A 90 3.30 -6.27 29.24
N ASN A 91 2.28 -5.43 29.46
CA ASN A 91 0.96 -5.83 29.93
C ASN A 91 -0.05 -5.94 28.78
N GLY A 92 0.37 -5.74 27.53
CA GLY A 92 -0.52 -5.76 26.37
C GLY A 92 -1.41 -4.51 26.29
N VAL A 93 -0.92 -3.35 26.73
CA VAL A 93 -1.65 -2.07 26.63
C VAL A 93 -0.98 -1.16 25.61
N TYR A 94 -1.74 -0.77 24.58
CA TYR A 94 -1.42 0.38 23.73
C TYR A 94 -2.22 1.61 24.20
N ALA A 95 -1.57 2.78 24.16
CA ALA A 95 -2.21 4.05 24.45
C ALA A 95 -1.78 5.09 23.42
N GLU A 96 -2.73 5.59 22.64
CA GLU A 96 -2.47 6.65 21.69
C GLU A 96 -2.11 7.96 22.41
N LYS A 97 -0.99 8.54 22.01
CA LYS A 97 -0.48 9.81 22.57
C LYS A 97 -0.75 10.95 21.61
N ARG A 98 -1.03 12.13 22.17
CA ARG A 98 -1.20 13.36 21.37
C ARG A 98 0.02 13.59 20.46
N GLY A 99 -0.24 13.78 19.17
CA GLY A 99 0.78 14.05 18.17
C GLY A 99 1.50 12.82 17.64
N LYS A 100 1.03 11.61 17.99
CA LYS A 100 1.45 10.37 17.33
C LYS A 100 1.16 10.48 15.83
N GLN A 101 2.11 10.02 15.03
CA GLN A 101 2.01 9.93 13.58
C GLN A 101 2.28 8.50 13.16
N ASN A 102 1.60 8.07 12.11
CA ASN A 102 1.83 6.78 11.47
C ASN A 102 3.08 6.86 10.61
N ASN A 103 3.70 5.71 10.36
CA ASN A 103 4.92 5.66 9.59
C ASN A 103 4.65 5.85 8.09
N TYR A 104 5.62 6.46 7.40
CA TYR A 104 5.67 6.36 5.96
C TYR A 104 6.20 4.97 5.58
N VAL A 105 5.50 4.30 4.69
CA VAL A 105 5.88 2.97 4.23
C VAL A 105 5.82 2.88 2.70
N ALA A 106 6.67 2.04 2.11
CA ALA A 106 6.36 1.47 0.81
C ALA A 106 5.35 0.34 1.01
N VAL A 107 4.45 0.13 0.03
CA VAL A 107 3.48 -0.97 0.03
C VAL A 107 3.44 -1.62 -1.35
N TRP A 108 3.34 -2.95 -1.41
CA TRP A 108 3.19 -3.67 -2.66
C TRP A 108 2.24 -4.85 -2.56
N PHE A 109 1.70 -5.26 -3.70
CA PHE A 109 0.87 -6.46 -3.82
C PHE A 109 0.90 -7.03 -5.24
N LYS A 110 0.63 -8.33 -5.35
CA LYS A 110 0.52 -9.07 -6.61
C LYS A 110 -0.93 -9.14 -7.06
N ARG A 111 -1.19 -8.83 -8.34
CA ARG A 111 -2.46 -9.04 -9.04
C ARG A 111 -2.28 -10.15 -10.07
N GLU A 112 -2.81 -11.33 -9.78
CA GLU A 112 -2.63 -12.53 -10.58
C GLU A 112 -3.86 -12.80 -11.46
N ARG A 113 -3.63 -12.96 -12.76
CA ARG A 113 -4.65 -13.34 -13.74
C ARG A 113 -4.78 -14.86 -13.81
N ARG A 114 -5.89 -15.33 -14.37
CA ARG A 114 -6.18 -16.76 -14.49
C ARG A 114 -5.16 -17.53 -15.35
N ASP A 115 -4.52 -16.86 -16.31
CA ASP A 115 -3.49 -17.46 -17.16
C ASP A 115 -2.12 -17.58 -16.48
N GLY A 116 -2.01 -17.17 -15.20
CA GLY A 116 -0.78 -17.19 -14.43
C GLY A 116 0.09 -15.94 -14.62
N SER A 117 -0.22 -15.10 -15.61
CA SER A 117 0.42 -13.78 -15.71
C SER A 117 0.00 -12.89 -14.55
N TYR A 118 0.85 -11.96 -14.16
CA TYR A 118 0.57 -11.11 -13.02
C TYR A 118 1.17 -9.72 -13.17
N GLN A 119 0.64 -8.81 -12.37
CA GLN A 119 1.22 -7.49 -12.16
C GLN A 119 1.66 -7.35 -10.71
N GLN A 120 2.84 -6.77 -10.48
CA GLN A 120 3.22 -6.26 -9.18
C GLN A 120 2.91 -4.77 -9.15
N VAL A 121 2.18 -4.32 -8.15
CA VAL A 121 1.90 -2.91 -7.91
C VAL A 121 2.65 -2.48 -6.67
N GLY A 122 3.42 -1.40 -6.76
CA GLY A 122 4.14 -0.82 -5.63
C GLY A 122 3.88 0.67 -5.52
N LEU A 123 3.62 1.14 -4.30
CA LEU A 123 3.62 2.55 -3.94
C LEU A 123 4.85 2.82 -3.06
N THR A 124 5.63 3.83 -3.40
CA THR A 124 6.93 4.11 -2.77
C THR A 124 6.79 4.77 -1.40
N LYS A 125 5.75 5.58 -1.20
CA LYS A 125 5.54 6.34 0.03
C LYS A 125 4.06 6.50 0.31
N VAL A 126 3.59 5.84 1.35
CA VAL A 126 2.20 5.87 1.82
C VAL A 126 2.20 6.15 3.31
N MET A 127 1.29 7.01 3.75
CA MET A 127 0.91 7.15 5.15
C MET A 127 -0.52 6.65 5.29
N PHE A 128 -0.72 5.61 6.08
CA PHE A 128 -2.05 5.07 6.38
C PHE A 128 -2.63 5.75 7.62
N GLY A 129 -3.96 5.92 7.63
CA GLY A 129 -4.72 6.21 8.84
C GLY A 129 -4.91 4.95 9.67
N ASP A 130 -5.16 5.12 10.97
CA ASP A 130 -5.40 3.99 11.87
C ASP A 130 -6.59 3.15 11.40
N PRO A 131 -6.55 1.81 11.58
CA PRO A 131 -7.60 0.94 11.11
C PRO A 131 -8.93 1.22 11.83
N ASN A 132 -10.04 1.02 11.12
CA ASN A 132 -11.37 1.18 11.71
C ASN A 132 -11.63 0.10 12.76
N LEU A 133 -11.94 0.52 13.99
CA LEU A 133 -12.33 -0.38 15.08
C LEU A 133 -13.84 -0.61 15.03
N GLU A 134 -14.26 -1.61 14.26
CA GLU A 134 -15.66 -2.03 14.16
C GLU A 134 -15.90 -3.36 14.88
N GLY A 135 -17.03 -3.49 15.58
CA GLY A 135 -17.38 -4.69 16.32
C GLY A 135 -18.86 -5.01 16.19
N LYS A 136 -19.18 -6.26 15.84
CA LYS A 136 -20.55 -6.79 15.76
C LYS A 136 -20.68 -8.01 16.67
N THR A 137 -21.78 -8.09 17.43
CA THR A 137 -22.10 -9.28 18.23
C THR A 137 -22.34 -10.47 17.30
N ALA A 138 -21.87 -11.66 17.70
CA ALA A 138 -22.07 -12.88 16.93
C ALA A 138 -23.56 -13.11 16.60
N GLU A 139 -23.87 -13.25 15.31
CA GLU A 139 -25.19 -13.65 14.80
C GLU A 139 -25.21 -15.16 14.45
N GLU A 140 -26.38 -15.74 14.18
CA GLU A 140 -26.48 -17.14 13.72
C GLU A 140 -25.70 -17.40 12.40
N ASN A 141 -25.45 -16.34 11.63
CA ASN A 141 -24.59 -16.38 10.45
C ASN A 141 -23.14 -16.03 10.85
N TRP A 142 -22.21 -16.93 10.50
CA TRP A 142 -20.78 -16.70 10.64
C TRP A 142 -20.31 -15.69 9.57
N GLU A 143 -20.36 -14.40 9.89
CA GLU A 143 -19.63 -13.36 9.14
C GLU A 143 -18.21 -13.28 9.71
N PHE A 144 -17.19 -13.48 8.88
CA PHE A 144 -15.81 -13.23 9.27
C PHE A 144 -15.59 -11.71 9.34
N GLY A 145 -14.98 -11.23 10.43
CA GLY A 145 -14.59 -9.83 10.56
C GLY A 145 -13.54 -9.42 9.54
N SER A 146 -13.40 -8.11 9.37
CA SER A 146 -12.42 -7.45 8.52
C SER A 146 -12.01 -6.13 9.14
N GLU A 147 -10.75 -5.74 8.95
CA GLU A 147 -10.21 -4.46 9.35
C GLU A 147 -9.85 -3.67 8.09
N GLU A 148 -10.23 -2.40 8.06
CA GLU A 148 -9.99 -1.50 6.94
C GLU A 148 -9.09 -0.35 7.35
N SER A 149 -8.16 0.03 6.46
CA SER A 149 -7.34 1.22 6.59
C SER A 149 -7.18 1.91 5.23
N GLU A 150 -7.31 3.23 5.23
CA GLU A 150 -7.06 4.09 4.08
C GLU A 150 -5.72 4.81 4.22
N GLY A 151 -5.05 5.05 3.09
CA GLY A 151 -3.77 5.75 3.07
C GLY A 151 -3.63 6.74 1.92
N THR A 152 -2.79 7.74 2.16
CA THR A 152 -2.42 8.76 1.17
C THR A 152 -1.08 8.37 0.56
N ALA A 153 -1.06 8.21 -0.77
CA ALA A 153 0.13 7.87 -1.54
C ALA A 153 0.79 9.13 -2.11
N MET A 154 2.05 9.36 -1.75
CA MET A 154 2.81 10.54 -2.13
C MET A 154 3.94 10.20 -3.11
N HIS A 155 4.48 11.21 -3.76
CA HIS A 155 5.76 11.08 -4.45
C HIS A 155 6.88 10.97 -3.42
N ARG A 156 7.80 10.03 -3.65
CA ARG A 156 9.07 9.96 -2.93
C ARG A 156 9.87 11.23 -3.26
N VAL A 157 10.37 11.92 -2.25
CA VAL A 157 11.08 13.19 -2.40
C VAL A 157 12.37 13.01 -3.22
N ALA A 158 13.07 11.91 -2.99
CA ALA A 158 14.37 11.65 -3.61
C ALA A 158 14.35 11.51 -5.14
N ASP A 159 13.29 10.94 -5.73
CA ASP A 159 13.24 10.67 -7.17
C ASP A 159 11.89 10.96 -7.83
N GLY A 160 10.93 11.51 -7.09
CA GLY A 160 9.61 11.86 -7.59
C GLY A 160 8.73 10.66 -7.96
N LYS A 161 9.13 9.42 -7.65
CA LYS A 161 8.31 8.24 -7.97
C LYS A 161 7.25 8.03 -6.91
N ARG A 162 6.00 7.81 -7.34
CA ARG A 162 4.87 7.42 -6.46
C ARG A 162 4.47 5.96 -6.66
N LYS A 163 4.33 5.54 -7.93
CA LYS A 163 3.84 4.21 -8.29
C LYS A 163 4.80 3.52 -9.24
N ILE A 164 5.09 2.26 -8.95
CA ILE A 164 5.92 1.37 -9.76
C ILE A 164 5.06 0.16 -10.13
N LEU A 165 5.16 -0.27 -11.39
CA LEU A 165 4.40 -1.40 -11.91
C LEU A 165 5.34 -2.38 -12.59
N PHE A 166 5.13 -3.66 -12.29
CA PHE A 166 5.71 -4.78 -13.02
C PHE A 166 4.60 -5.53 -13.74
N ASP A 167 4.88 -6.02 -14.94
CA ASP A 167 3.97 -6.93 -15.66
C ASP A 167 4.75 -8.13 -16.17
N SER A 168 4.41 -9.32 -15.67
CA SER A 168 5.13 -10.56 -15.96
C SER A 168 4.98 -11.03 -17.41
N SER A 169 4.06 -10.43 -18.17
CA SER A 169 3.85 -10.78 -19.59
C SER A 169 4.82 -10.07 -20.55
N ARG A 170 5.64 -9.13 -20.04
CA ARG A 170 6.62 -8.41 -20.84
C ARG A 170 7.84 -9.28 -21.16
N GLU A 171 8.39 -9.13 -22.35
CA GLU A 171 9.64 -9.80 -22.72
C GLU A 171 10.79 -9.28 -21.84
N GLY A 172 11.59 -10.19 -21.29
CA GLY A 172 12.66 -9.84 -20.34
C GLY A 172 12.19 -9.40 -18.96
N ALA A 173 10.92 -9.66 -18.60
CA ALA A 173 10.38 -9.30 -17.30
C ALA A 173 11.16 -9.95 -16.15
N ASP A 174 11.74 -9.10 -15.30
CA ASP A 174 12.42 -9.47 -14.07
C ASP A 174 11.75 -8.78 -12.86
N VAL A 175 11.28 -9.58 -11.92
CA VAL A 175 10.60 -9.08 -10.72
C VAL A 175 11.59 -8.50 -9.71
N ASP A 176 12.85 -8.91 -9.74
CA ASP A 176 13.86 -8.39 -8.82
C ASP A 176 14.15 -6.92 -9.14
N SER A 177 14.19 -6.58 -10.43
CA SER A 177 14.24 -5.18 -10.89
C SER A 177 13.09 -4.32 -10.35
N PHE A 178 11.88 -4.88 -10.16
CA PHE A 178 10.78 -4.14 -9.53
C PHE A 178 11.08 -3.81 -8.06
N PHE A 179 11.57 -4.79 -7.30
CA PHE A 179 11.88 -4.58 -5.88
C PHE A 179 13.11 -3.70 -5.69
N GLN A 180 14.08 -3.76 -6.61
CA GLN A 180 15.20 -2.83 -6.65
C GLN A 180 14.72 -1.39 -6.81
N GLU A 181 13.80 -1.12 -7.74
CA GLU A 181 13.25 0.22 -7.96
C GLU A 181 12.35 0.71 -6.81
N LEU A 182 11.57 -0.21 -6.22
CA LEU A 182 10.67 0.11 -5.11
C LEU A 182 11.43 0.40 -3.82
N LEU A 183 12.32 -0.51 -3.43
CA LEU A 183 12.92 -0.60 -2.09
C LEU A 183 14.41 -0.29 -2.06
N ASN A 184 15.02 0.10 -3.18
CA ASN A 184 16.44 0.43 -3.29
C ASN A 184 17.35 -0.69 -2.72
N GLY A 185 17.01 -1.95 -3.02
CA GLY A 185 17.77 -3.14 -2.61
C GLY A 185 17.43 -3.69 -1.21
N ALA A 186 16.48 -3.10 -0.48
CA ALA A 186 16.14 -3.60 0.86
C ALA A 186 15.32 -4.91 0.87
N TYR A 187 14.81 -5.38 -0.28
CA TYR A 187 13.88 -6.51 -0.33
C TYR A 187 14.45 -7.85 0.18
N ASP A 188 15.75 -8.06 0.06
CA ASP A 188 16.41 -9.29 0.50
C ASP A 188 16.32 -9.52 2.02
N SER A 189 16.02 -8.48 2.81
CA SER A 189 15.83 -8.57 4.27
C SER A 189 14.39 -8.86 4.69
N LYS A 190 13.53 -9.35 3.80
CA LYS A 190 12.11 -9.52 4.09
C LYS A 190 11.83 -10.56 5.18
N THR A 191 10.83 -10.28 6.00
CA THR A 191 10.20 -11.21 6.94
C THR A 191 8.78 -11.53 6.48
N GLU A 192 8.30 -12.75 6.75
CA GLU A 192 6.92 -13.16 6.48
C GLU A 192 6.17 -13.30 7.80
N VAL A 193 4.99 -12.69 7.89
CA VAL A 193 4.10 -12.74 9.04
C VAL A 193 2.73 -13.27 8.60
N ASP A 194 2.06 -14.04 9.46
CA ASP A 194 0.75 -14.61 9.15
C ASP A 194 -0.37 -13.85 9.89
N THR A 195 -1.56 -13.87 9.30
CA THR A 195 -2.78 -13.42 9.96
C THR A 195 -3.40 -14.63 10.64
N ASP A 196 -3.00 -14.92 11.87
CA ASP A 196 -3.59 -16.01 12.67
C ASP A 196 -5.09 -15.80 12.94
#